data_AF-A0A3N5KSY0-F1
#
_entry.id   AF-A0A3N5KSY0-F1
#
_cell.length_a   1.000
_cell.length_b   1.000
_cell.length_c   1.000
_cell.angle_alpha   90.00
_cell.angle_beta   90.00
_cell.angle_gamma   90.00
#
_symmetry.space_group_name_H-M   'P 1'
#
loop_
_entity.id
_entity.type
_entity.pdbx_description
1 polymer ?
#
loop_
_entity_poly.entity_id
_entity_poly.type
_entity_poly.pdbx_seq_one_letter_code
_entity_poly.pdbx_strand_id
1 'polypeptide(L)'
;MALRDEHRDLTRRKVLAAVLDLVADGSLDELSVPAVARASGVSVATIYRYFPTKDELLAAAAAEPSRQALARVEPTDYAGFQRAMWQEFSKNMALLRHQITSAAGREMREAR
;
A
#
# COMPACT_ATOMS: atom_id res chain seq x y z
N MET A 1 13.84 10.57 21.62
CA MET A 1 13.72 10.44 20.14
C MET A 1 12.53 9.56 19.75
N ALA A 2 12.30 8.42 20.42
CA ALA A 2 11.23 7.45 20.12
C ALA A 2 9.81 8.02 19.87
N LEU A 3 9.35 9.00 20.67
CA LEU A 3 8.02 9.61 20.49
C LEU A 3 7.84 10.30 19.13
N ARG A 4 8.87 10.91 18.55
CA ARG A 4 8.76 11.59 17.25
C ARG A 4 8.66 10.58 16.11
N ASP A 5 9.41 9.49 16.21
CA ASP A 5 9.43 8.42 15.23
C ASP A 5 8.11 7.63 15.25
N GLU A 6 7.54 7.39 16.43
CA GLU A 6 6.23 6.77 16.60
C GLU A 6 5.11 7.62 15.98
N HIS A 7 5.08 8.93 16.24
CA HIS A 7 4.11 9.82 15.60
C HIS A 7 4.27 9.86 14.07
N ARG A 8 5.51 9.79 13.59
CA ARG A 8 5.82 9.73 12.16
C ARG A 8 5.27 8.45 11.53
N ASP A 9 5.46 7.31 12.18
CA ASP A 9 4.98 6.01 11.73
C ASP A 9 3.45 5.92 11.75
N LEU A 10 2.81 6.42 12.82
CA LEU A 10 1.34 6.48 12.92
C LEU A 10 0.73 7.32 11.80
N THR A 11 1.33 8.47 11.49
CA THR A 11 0.88 9.33 10.39
C THR A 11 1.01 8.61 9.06
N ARG A 12 2.14 7.94 8.82
CA ARG A 12 2.35 7.15 7.61
C ARG A 12 1.28 6.07 7.45
N ARG A 13 1.00 5.29 8.49
CA ARG A 13 0.00 4.22 8.46
C ARG A 13 -1.42 4.74 8.19
N LYS A 14 -1.81 5.86 8.79
CA LYS A 14 -3.12 6.51 8.54
C LYS A 14 -3.30 6.88 7.07
N VAL A 15 -2.25 7.43 6.46
CA VAL A 15 -2.27 7.79 5.03
C VAL A 15 -2.42 6.56 4.15
N LEU A 16 -1.65 5.49 4.41
CA LEU A 16 -1.71 4.26 3.63
C LEU A 16 -3.07 3.54 3.76
N ALA A 17 -3.63 3.48 4.97
CA ALA A 17 -4.96 2.92 5.19
C ALA A 17 -6.03 3.66 4.37
N ALA A 18 -6.02 5.00 4.41
CA ALA A 18 -6.95 5.81 3.63
C ALA A 18 -6.83 5.60 2.11
N VAL A 19 -5.63 5.34 1.59
CA VAL A 19 -5.45 4.99 0.17
C VAL A 19 -6.08 3.64 -0.14
N LEU A 20 -5.87 2.64 0.71
CA LEU A 20 -6.43 1.29 0.52
C LEU A 20 -7.97 1.32 0.58
N ASP A 21 -8.55 2.05 1.52
CA ASP A 21 -10.00 2.19 1.65
C ASP A 21 -10.60 2.88 0.40
N LEU A 22 -10.00 3.98 -0.05
CA LEU A 22 -10.46 4.69 -1.25
C LEU A 22 -10.35 3.86 -2.53
N VAL A 23 -9.36 2.96 -2.60
CA VAL A 23 -9.21 2.03 -3.72
C VAL A 23 -10.22 0.89 -3.65
N ALA A 24 -10.57 0.41 -2.45
CA ALA A 24 -11.58 -0.61 -2.28
C ALA A 24 -12.99 -0.10 -2.66
N ASP A 25 -13.27 1.18 -2.40
CA ASP A 25 -14.57 1.81 -2.61
C ASP A 25 -14.80 2.38 -4.02
N GLY A 26 -13.77 2.46 -4.89
CA GLY A 26 -13.89 3.18 -6.17
C GLY A 26 -12.82 2.86 -7.23
N SER A 27 -12.89 3.57 -8.37
CA SER A 27 -11.88 3.48 -9.43
C SER A 27 -10.60 4.23 -9.05
N LEU A 28 -9.44 3.68 -9.39
CA LEU A 28 -8.13 4.33 -9.21
C LEU A 28 -8.03 5.73 -9.86
N ASP A 29 -8.80 5.96 -10.92
CA ASP A 29 -8.81 7.23 -11.64
C ASP A 29 -9.39 8.37 -10.78
N GLU A 30 -10.24 8.05 -9.82
CA GLU A 30 -10.84 9.01 -8.88
C GLU A 30 -9.95 9.26 -7.66
N LEU A 31 -8.89 8.46 -7.48
CA LEU A 31 -7.95 8.63 -6.39
C LEU A 31 -7.09 9.88 -6.61
N SER A 32 -7.19 10.83 -5.69
CA SER A 32 -6.38 12.05 -5.68
C SER A 32 -5.74 12.29 -4.32
N VAL A 33 -4.54 12.90 -4.28
CA VAL A 33 -3.87 13.24 -3.01
C VAL A 33 -4.76 14.11 -2.10
N PRO A 34 -5.56 15.06 -2.61
CA PRO A 34 -6.56 15.77 -1.79
C PRO A 34 -7.65 14.87 -1.19
N ALA A 35 -8.14 13.87 -1.93
CA ALA A 35 -9.11 12.91 -1.40
C ALA A 35 -8.49 12.05 -0.28
N VAL A 36 -7.24 11.61 -0.46
CA VAL A 36 -6.49 10.87 0.56
C VAL A 36 -6.28 11.73 1.80
N ALA A 37 -5.91 13.01 1.64
CA ALA A 37 -5.76 13.96 2.74
C ALA A 37 -7.04 14.08 3.57
N ARG A 38 -8.19 14.23 2.90
CA ARG A 38 -9.50 14.28 3.55
C ARG A 38 -9.82 13.00 4.31
N ALA A 39 -9.61 11.84 3.69
CA ALA A 39 -9.92 10.54 4.30
C ALA A 39 -9.00 10.20 5.49
N SER A 40 -7.71 10.56 5.41
CA SER A 40 -6.71 10.29 6.45
C SER A 40 -6.66 11.34 7.57
N GLY A 41 -7.32 12.48 7.39
CA GLY A 41 -7.32 13.58 8.34
C GLY A 41 -5.96 14.31 8.45
N VAL A 42 -5.09 14.19 7.44
CA VAL A 42 -3.80 14.90 7.39
C VAL A 42 -3.78 15.91 6.24
N SER A 43 -2.88 16.90 6.31
CA SER A 43 -2.75 17.88 5.22
C SER A 43 -2.05 17.30 4.00
N VAL A 44 -2.38 17.83 2.81
CA VAL A 44 -1.72 17.49 1.54
C VAL A 44 -0.20 17.69 1.62
N ALA A 45 0.25 18.80 2.23
CA ALA A 45 1.67 19.06 2.46
C ALA A 45 2.32 17.99 3.36
N THR A 46 1.59 17.46 4.35
CA THR A 46 2.07 16.35 5.15
C THR A 46 2.24 15.11 4.29
N ILE A 47 1.26 14.76 3.46
CA ILE A 47 1.36 13.60 2.55
C ILE A 47 2.59 13.71 1.65
N TYR A 48 2.78 14.84 0.97
CA TYR A 48 3.95 15.05 0.10
C TYR A 48 5.29 14.99 0.83
N ARG A 49 5.31 15.28 2.14
CA ARG A 49 6.51 15.11 2.97
C ARG A 49 6.86 13.63 3.22
N TYR A 50 5.88 12.72 3.22
CA TYR A 50 6.11 11.28 3.35
C TYR A 50 6.22 10.55 2.01
N PHE A 51 5.50 11.06 1.01
CA PHE A 51 5.37 10.48 -0.32
C PHE A 51 5.48 11.62 -1.34
N PRO A 52 6.72 11.96 -1.76
CA PRO A 52 7.00 13.06 -2.69
C PRO A 52 6.14 13.05 -3.97
N THR A 53 5.73 11.87 -4.43
CA THR A 53 4.90 11.70 -5.63
C THR A 53 3.66 10.86 -5.36
N LYS A 54 2.62 11.02 -6.20
CA LYS A 54 1.42 10.15 -6.17
C LYS A 54 1.81 8.70 -6.43
N ASP A 55 2.78 8.46 -7.32
CA ASP A 55 3.25 7.11 -7.64
C ASP A 55 3.96 6.47 -6.43
N GLU A 56 4.78 7.21 -5.68
CA GLU A 56 5.41 6.70 -4.45
C GLU A 56 4.38 6.40 -3.36
N LEU A 57 3.31 7.21 -3.25
CA LEU A 57 2.20 6.95 -2.34
C LEU A 57 1.49 5.64 -2.71
N LEU A 58 1.18 5.46 -3.99
CA LEU A 58 0.53 4.26 -4.52
C LEU A 58 1.42 3.02 -4.39
N ALA A 59 2.72 3.18 -4.66
CA ALA A 59 3.73 2.14 -4.48
C ALA A 59 3.77 1.64 -3.04
N ALA A 60 3.84 2.58 -2.09
CA ALA A 60 3.84 2.25 -0.67
C ALA A 60 2.52 1.62 -0.21
N ALA A 61 1.37 2.09 -0.69
CA ALA A 61 0.07 1.54 -0.33
C ALA A 61 -0.09 0.08 -0.82
N ALA A 62 0.33 -0.23 -2.05
CA ALA A 62 0.26 -1.59 -2.56
C ALA A 62 1.18 -2.58 -1.81
N ALA A 63 2.31 -2.10 -1.27
CA ALA A 63 3.23 -2.91 -0.49
C ALA A 63 2.77 -3.15 0.96
N GLU A 64 1.83 -2.34 1.49
CA GLU A 64 1.41 -2.36 2.89
C GLU A 64 0.65 -3.65 3.28
N PRO A 65 -0.32 -4.18 2.49
CA PRO A 65 -0.98 -5.45 2.80
C PRO A 65 0.01 -6.61 2.89
N SER A 66 0.95 -6.70 1.94
CA SER A 66 2.01 -7.71 1.94
C SER A 66 2.91 -7.59 3.16
N ARG A 67 3.25 -6.35 3.58
CA ARG A 67 4.03 -6.10 4.80
C ARG A 67 3.28 -6.57 6.05
N GLN A 68 1.98 -6.33 6.15
CA GLN A 68 1.16 -6.78 7.28
C GLN A 68 0.95 -8.30 7.28
N ALA A 69 0.80 -8.91 6.10
CA ALA A 69 0.71 -10.36 5.95
C ALA A 69 2.02 -11.04 6.33
N LEU A 70 3.16 -10.55 5.83
CA LEU A 70 4.50 -11.04 6.17
C LEU A 70 4.83 -10.88 7.66
N ALA A 71 4.34 -9.83 8.32
CA ALA A 71 4.50 -9.67 9.76
C ALA A 71 3.68 -10.67 10.61
N ARG A 72 2.71 -11.37 10.00
CA ARG A 72 1.82 -12.35 10.65
C ARG A 72 2.12 -13.80 10.27
N VAL A 73 2.96 -14.03 9.26
CA VAL A 73 3.29 -15.35 8.75
C VAL A 73 4.70 -15.72 9.20
N GLU A 74 4.81 -16.80 9.97
CA GLU A 74 6.11 -17.41 10.28
C GLU A 74 6.79 -17.87 8.97
N PRO A 75 8.10 -17.68 8.78
CA PRO A 75 8.82 -17.89 7.51
C PRO A 75 8.72 -19.29 6.87
N THR A 76 8.06 -20.25 7.52
CA THR A 76 7.99 -21.67 7.13
C THR A 76 6.63 -22.11 6.57
N ASP A 77 5.55 -21.31 6.66
CA ASP A 77 4.25 -21.66 6.06
C ASP A 77 4.02 -20.94 4.72
N TYR A 78 4.63 -21.49 3.67
CA TYR A 78 4.47 -21.00 2.29
C TYR A 78 3.01 -21.08 1.80
N ALA A 79 2.25 -22.09 2.25
CA ALA A 79 0.85 -22.25 1.86
C ALA A 79 -0.07 -21.25 2.59
N GLY A 80 0.23 -20.94 3.85
CA GLY A 80 -0.39 -19.85 4.62
C GLY A 80 -0.08 -18.49 4.03
N PHE A 81 1.17 -18.25 3.63
CA PHE A 81 1.59 -17.07 2.89
C PHE A 81 0.80 -16.92 1.59
N GLN A 82 0.73 -17.96 0.76
CA GLN A 82 -0.02 -17.90 -0.51
C GLN A 82 -1.52 -17.65 -0.31
N ARG A 83 -2.16 -18.25 0.69
CA ARG A 83 -3.59 -18.01 1.00
C ARG A 83 -3.84 -16.59 1.51
N ALA A 84 -3.01 -16.10 2.42
CA ALA A 84 -3.12 -14.74 2.94
C ALA A 84 -2.88 -13.70 1.85
N MET A 85 -1.85 -13.93 1.02
CA MET A 85 -1.56 -13.11 -0.15
C MET A 85 -2.72 -13.10 -1.14
N TRP A 86 -3.31 -14.25 -1.48
CA TRP A 86 -4.43 -14.33 -2.43
C TRP A 86 -5.69 -13.61 -1.93
N GLN A 87 -6.03 -13.75 -0.65
CA GLN A 87 -7.15 -13.04 -0.03
C GLN A 87 -6.96 -11.52 -0.05
N GLU A 88 -5.75 -11.03 0.22
CA GLU A 88 -5.47 -9.58 0.18
C GLU A 88 -5.24 -9.03 -1.24
N PHE A 89 -4.69 -9.84 -2.15
CA PHE A 89 -4.58 -9.49 -3.58
C PHE A 89 -5.97 -9.22 -4.16
N SER A 90 -6.97 -10.04 -3.84
CA SER A 90 -8.32 -9.97 -4.41
C SER A 90 -9.05 -8.65 -4.11
N LYS A 91 -8.79 -8.04 -2.96
CA LYS A 91 -9.41 -6.76 -2.54
C LYS A 91 -8.77 -5.54 -3.19
N ASN A 92 -7.49 -5.62 -3.59
CA ASN A 92 -6.68 -4.48 -4.06
C ASN A 92 -6.24 -4.61 -5.53
N MET A 93 -6.93 -5.44 -6.32
CA MET A 93 -6.60 -5.76 -7.73
C MET A 93 -6.43 -4.55 -8.66
N ALA A 94 -7.05 -3.41 -8.35
CA ALA A 94 -6.86 -2.19 -9.11
C ALA A 94 -5.41 -1.68 -8.99
N LEU A 95 -4.86 -1.60 -7.79
CA LEU A 95 -3.50 -1.09 -7.51
C LEU A 95 -2.40 -1.99 -8.10
N LEU A 96 -2.58 -3.29 -7.96
CA LEU A 96 -1.59 -4.27 -8.44
C LEU A 96 -1.51 -4.30 -9.97
N ARG A 97 -2.64 -4.09 -10.66
CA ARG A 97 -2.67 -3.98 -12.13
C ARG A 97 -1.80 -2.82 -12.65
N HIS A 98 -1.71 -1.72 -11.91
CA HIS A 98 -0.87 -0.57 -12.26
C HIS A 98 0.64 -0.83 -12.06
N GLN A 99 1.01 -1.74 -11.15
CA GLN A 99 2.43 -2.05 -10.88
C GLN A 99 2.97 -3.22 -11.72
N ILE A 100 2.12 -4.18 -12.07
CA ILE A 100 2.52 -5.37 -12.84
C ILE A 100 2.92 -4.99 -14.28
N THR A 101 2.42 -3.89 -14.82
CA THR A 101 2.82 -3.40 -16.16
C THR A 101 4.23 -2.81 -16.21
N SER A 102 4.89 -2.47 -15.09
CA SER A 102 6.16 -1.72 -15.15
C SER A 102 7.41 -2.35 -14.54
N ALA A 103 7.37 -3.35 -13.64
CA ALA A 103 8.61 -4.03 -13.21
C ALA A 103 8.42 -5.45 -12.63
N ALA A 104 7.53 -5.63 -11.66
CA ALA A 104 7.37 -6.92 -10.95
C ALA A 104 6.89 -8.07 -11.85
N GLY A 105 6.14 -7.76 -12.91
CA GLY A 105 5.71 -8.77 -13.89
C GLY A 105 6.83 -9.29 -14.79
N ARG A 106 7.95 -8.57 -14.92
CA ARG A 106 9.14 -9.06 -15.65
C ARG A 106 9.91 -10.06 -14.79
N GLU A 107 10.14 -9.73 -13.52
CA GLU A 107 10.88 -10.58 -12.57
C GLU A 107 10.20 -11.94 -12.33
N MET A 108 8.85 -11.99 -12.28
CA MET A 108 8.12 -13.27 -12.14
C MET A 108 8.21 -14.20 -13.36
N ARG A 109 8.53 -13.70 -14.55
CA ARG A 109 8.75 -14.54 -15.75
C ARG A 109 10.18 -15.07 -15.85
N GLU A 110 11.13 -14.36 -15.25
CA GLU A 110 12.55 -14.71 -15.26
C GLU A 110 12.91 -15.75 -14.19
N ALA A 111 12.09 -15.91 -13.16
CA ALA A 111 12.29 -16.93 -12.11
C ALA A 111 11.78 -18.35 -12.49
N ARG A 112 11.80 -18.73 -13.78
CA ARG A 112 11.33 -20.04 -14.26
C ARG A 112 12.44 -21.06 -14.41
#